data_AF-A0A6L5BXJ7-F1
#
_entry.id   AF-A0A6L5BXJ7-F1
#
_cell.length_a   1.000
_cell.length_b   1.000
_cell.length_c   1.000
_cell.angle_alpha   90.00
_cell.angle_beta   90.00
_cell.angle_gamma   90.00
#
_symmetry.space_group_name_H-M   'P 1'
#
loop_
_entity.id
_entity.type
_entity.pdbx_description
1 polymer ?
#
loop_
_entity_poly.entity_id
_entity_poly.type
_entity_poly.pdbx_seq_one_letter_code
_entity_poly.pdbx_strand_id
1 'polypeptide(L)'
;MANEMIPARQVMMPEEMRISAQAVSFARTNKKAIGKRRTDKKFYPAEEAPVSVFMAGSPGAGKTEASIALVNLFSDTKILRIDPDELRNEFSEYSGANSWLFQGGVSILVEKILDFALDQRQSFVLDGTFSNIDVARRNVERSLKKGRFVQILYVYQNPELAWGFVKAREEAEGRRIRKEHFIDQYFAARDVVNALKLEYGGDVHVDLLLKHIDNSGRLYKAGVDKIDYHIPERHTRADLEAELGLPSGAHS
;
A
#
# COMPACT_ATOMS: atom_id res chain seq x y z
N MET A 1 -12.42 -6.70 -35.25
CA MET A 1 -12.41 -5.39 -34.58
C MET A 1 -13.24 -5.53 -33.32
N ALA A 2 -12.59 -5.91 -32.22
CA ALA A 2 -13.23 -6.06 -30.92
C ALA A 2 -13.15 -4.71 -30.20
N ASN A 3 -14.33 -4.17 -29.89
CA ASN A 3 -14.52 -2.90 -29.22
C ASN A 3 -14.02 -3.06 -27.76
N GLU A 4 -12.85 -2.51 -27.44
CA GLU A 4 -12.36 -2.42 -26.07
C GLU A 4 -13.34 -1.54 -25.27
N MET A 5 -14.14 -2.17 -24.40
CA MET A 5 -14.88 -1.48 -23.37
C MET A 5 -13.88 -0.89 -22.37
N ILE A 6 -13.53 0.38 -22.58
CA ILE A 6 -12.91 1.22 -21.57
C ILE A 6 -13.88 1.26 -20.38
N PRO A 7 -13.50 0.84 -19.16
CA PRO A 7 -14.39 0.88 -18.02
C PRO A 7 -14.81 2.34 -17.77
N ALA A 8 -16.12 2.55 -17.62
CA ALA A 8 -16.72 3.86 -17.43
C ALA A 8 -16.01 4.63 -16.31
N ARG A 9 -15.32 5.72 -16.65
CA ARG A 9 -14.87 6.70 -15.66
C ARG A 9 -16.12 7.14 -14.90
N GLN A 10 -16.17 6.81 -13.61
CA GLN A 10 -17.23 7.25 -12.73
C GLN A 10 -17.31 8.77 -12.77
N VAL A 11 -18.41 9.30 -13.29
CA VAL A 11 -18.67 10.74 -13.27
C VAL A 11 -18.87 11.11 -11.80
N MET A 12 -17.90 11.82 -11.22
CA MET A 12 -18.03 12.34 -9.87
C MET A 12 -19.15 13.38 -9.84
N MET A 13 -19.97 13.35 -8.79
CA MET A 13 -20.97 14.37 -8.54
C MET A 13 -20.30 15.73 -8.25
N PRO A 14 -20.97 16.87 -8.50
CA PRO A 14 -20.41 18.19 -8.21
C PRO A 14 -19.91 18.35 -6.77
N GLU A 15 -20.63 17.76 -5.81
CA GLU A 15 -20.23 17.77 -4.40
C GLU A 15 -18.96 16.93 -4.15
N GLU A 16 -18.86 15.74 -4.75
CA GLU A 16 -17.68 14.90 -4.67
C GLU A 16 -16.44 15.59 -5.26
N MET A 17 -16.61 16.28 -6.39
CA MET A 17 -15.55 17.10 -6.99
C MET A 17 -15.13 18.24 -6.04
N ARG A 18 -16.09 18.92 -5.40
CA ARG A 18 -15.82 19.97 -4.40
C ARG A 18 -14.99 19.41 -3.23
N ILE A 19 -15.41 18.29 -2.64
CA ILE A 19 -14.71 17.65 -1.51
C ILE A 19 -13.28 17.24 -1.92
N SER A 20 -13.13 16.59 -3.08
CA SER A 20 -11.81 16.19 -3.59
C SER A 20 -10.89 17.40 -3.82
N ALA A 21 -11.41 18.49 -4.41
CA ALA A 21 -10.65 19.71 -4.62
C ALA A 21 -10.26 20.39 -3.29
N GLN A 22 -11.15 20.40 -2.30
CA GLN A 22 -10.86 20.93 -0.96
C GLN A 22 -9.80 20.09 -0.23
N ALA A 23 -9.87 18.77 -0.32
CA ALA A 23 -8.84 17.88 0.23
C ALA A 23 -7.45 18.16 -0.39
N VAL A 24 -7.39 18.34 -1.71
CA VAL A 24 -6.13 18.71 -2.40
C VAL A 24 -5.64 20.08 -1.94
N SER A 25 -6.51 21.08 -1.86
CA SER A 25 -6.17 22.43 -1.39
C SER A 25 -5.64 22.42 0.03
N PHE A 26 -6.35 21.74 0.94
CA PHE A 26 -5.93 21.55 2.33
C PHE A 26 -4.55 20.88 2.40
N ALA A 27 -4.33 19.78 1.67
CA ALA A 27 -3.05 19.08 1.67
C ALA A 27 -1.92 19.98 1.17
N ARG A 28 -2.13 20.77 0.10
CA ARG A 28 -1.11 21.70 -0.43
C ARG A 28 -0.70 22.75 0.60
N THR A 29 -1.67 23.32 1.30
CA THR A 29 -1.45 24.34 2.33
C THR A 29 -0.79 23.76 3.57
N ASN A 30 -1.18 22.56 4.00
CA ASN A 30 -0.79 22.00 5.30
C ASN A 30 0.35 20.97 5.25
N LYS A 31 0.73 20.45 4.08
CA LYS A 31 1.72 19.36 3.94
C LYS A 31 3.04 19.61 4.65
N LYS A 32 3.51 20.86 4.73
CA LYS A 32 4.75 21.20 5.44
C LYS A 32 4.60 21.04 6.94
N ALA A 33 3.49 21.52 7.52
CA ALA A 33 3.23 21.42 8.94
C ALA A 33 2.96 19.97 9.36
N ILE A 34 2.10 19.26 8.61
CA ILE A 34 1.80 17.83 8.83
C ILE A 34 3.07 17.00 8.67
N GLY A 35 3.86 17.23 7.60
CA GLY A 35 5.13 16.54 7.36
C GLY A 35 6.09 16.69 8.54
N LYS A 36 6.34 17.93 9.01
CA LYS A 36 7.22 18.18 10.17
C LYS A 36 6.74 17.47 11.44
N ARG A 37 5.43 17.47 11.71
CA ARG A 37 4.84 16.77 12.87
C ARG A 37 5.02 15.25 12.76
N ARG A 38 4.82 14.70 11.57
CA ARG A 38 4.92 13.25 11.32
C ARG A 38 6.37 12.75 11.30
N THR A 39 7.33 13.61 10.96
CA THR A 39 8.77 13.28 10.88
C THR A 39 9.61 13.98 11.96
N ASP A 40 9.03 14.26 13.12
CA ASP A 40 9.73 15.02 14.16
C ASP A 40 10.99 14.26 14.62
N LYS A 41 12.15 14.92 14.51
CA LYS A 41 13.48 14.37 14.81
C LYS A 41 13.65 13.96 16.27
N LYS A 42 12.81 14.50 17.17
CA LYS A 42 12.78 14.07 18.57
C LYS A 42 12.36 12.60 18.71
N PHE A 43 11.46 12.14 17.83
CA PHE A 43 10.98 10.75 17.84
C PHE A 43 11.71 9.88 16.82
N TYR A 44 12.13 10.48 15.70
CA TYR A 44 12.81 9.79 14.60
C TYR A 44 14.16 10.47 14.35
N PRO A 45 15.23 10.12 15.09
CA PRO A 45 16.53 10.73 14.87
C PRO A 45 17.10 10.37 13.48
N ALA A 46 18.11 11.11 13.02
CA ALA A 46 18.81 10.78 11.79
C ALA A 46 19.68 9.54 11.99
N GLU A 47 19.74 8.67 10.98
CA GLU A 47 20.51 7.44 11.00
C GLU A 47 21.70 7.51 10.04
N GLU A 48 22.79 6.83 10.39
CA GLU A 48 23.98 6.73 9.52
C GLU A 48 23.71 5.89 8.28
N ALA A 49 22.93 4.82 8.40
CA ALA A 49 22.57 3.93 7.30
C ALA A 49 21.04 3.75 7.24
N PRO A 50 20.29 4.78 6.81
CA PRO A 50 18.84 4.73 6.87
C PRO A 50 18.25 3.78 5.82
N VAL A 51 17.19 3.09 6.23
CA VAL A 51 16.51 2.04 5.47
C VAL A 51 15.16 2.53 4.94
N SER A 52 14.83 2.16 3.71
CA SER A 52 13.52 2.42 3.10
C SER A 52 12.81 1.09 2.88
N VAL A 53 11.76 0.84 3.67
CA VAL A 53 10.90 -0.33 3.51
C VAL A 53 9.61 0.06 2.81
N PHE A 54 9.29 -0.62 1.72
CA PHE A 54 8.04 -0.48 0.99
C PHE A 54 7.20 -1.73 1.18
N MET A 55 6.04 -1.61 1.82
CA MET A 55 5.07 -2.70 1.88
C MET A 55 4.42 -2.86 0.51
N ALA A 56 4.18 -4.09 0.09
CA ALA A 56 3.48 -4.43 -1.15
C ALA A 56 2.49 -5.56 -0.92
N GLY A 57 1.41 -5.60 -1.71
CA GLY A 57 0.40 -6.66 -1.64
C GLY A 57 -1.03 -6.13 -1.75
N SER A 58 -1.98 -7.03 -2.03
CA SER A 58 -3.39 -6.70 -2.22
C SER A 58 -4.03 -6.08 -0.97
N PRO A 59 -5.13 -5.32 -1.11
CA PRO A 59 -5.99 -5.01 0.04
C PRO A 59 -6.38 -6.28 0.80
N GLY A 60 -6.46 -6.23 2.12
CA GLY A 60 -6.77 -7.43 2.93
C GLY A 60 -5.63 -8.46 3.05
N ALA A 61 -4.49 -8.28 2.39
CA ALA A 61 -3.32 -9.15 2.58
C ALA A 61 -2.72 -9.08 3.99
N GLY A 62 -3.07 -8.04 4.75
CA GLY A 62 -2.60 -7.82 6.12
C GLY A 62 -1.23 -7.15 6.19
N LYS A 63 -1.01 -6.16 5.31
CA LYS A 63 0.17 -5.29 5.30
C LYS A 63 0.25 -4.43 6.56
N THR A 64 -0.89 -3.93 7.04
CA THR A 64 -0.97 -3.10 8.25
C THR A 64 -0.48 -3.83 9.48
N GLU A 65 -0.90 -5.07 9.69
CA GLU A 65 -0.42 -5.88 10.81
C GLU A 65 1.05 -6.26 10.66
N ALA A 66 1.51 -6.49 9.42
CA ALA A 66 2.92 -6.78 9.15
C ALA A 66 3.82 -5.56 9.37
N SER A 67 3.39 -4.37 8.95
CA SER A 67 4.16 -3.12 9.10
C SER A 67 4.21 -2.68 10.57
N ILE A 68 3.11 -2.83 11.32
CA ILE A 68 3.08 -2.59 12.77
C ILE A 68 4.00 -3.59 13.49
N ALA A 69 3.91 -4.88 13.17
CA ALA A 69 4.78 -5.90 13.76
C ALA A 69 6.26 -5.59 13.47
N LEU A 70 6.60 -5.21 12.24
CA LEU A 70 7.96 -4.86 11.85
C LEU A 70 8.51 -3.69 12.67
N VAL A 71 7.75 -2.60 12.81
CA VAL A 71 8.19 -1.44 13.60
C VAL A 71 8.33 -1.79 15.08
N ASN A 72 7.45 -2.64 15.62
CA ASN A 72 7.50 -3.06 17.02
C ASN A 72 8.69 -3.99 17.35
N LEU A 73 9.32 -4.63 16.36
CA LEU A 73 10.56 -5.38 16.58
C LEU A 73 11.71 -4.48 17.03
N PHE A 74 11.65 -3.18 16.73
CA PHE A 74 12.64 -2.18 17.10
C PHE A 74 12.17 -1.37 18.31
N SER A 75 11.86 -2.05 19.42
CA SER A 75 11.32 -1.42 20.64
C SER A 75 12.13 -0.24 21.15
N ASP A 76 13.45 -0.27 20.92
CA ASP A 76 14.40 0.70 21.45
C ASP A 76 14.58 1.92 20.51
N THR A 77 14.10 1.84 19.27
CA THR A 77 14.20 2.93 18.29
C THR A 77 12.92 3.01 17.47
N LYS A 78 12.19 4.11 17.64
CA LYS A 78 10.94 4.32 16.92
C LYS A 78 11.22 4.47 15.41
N ILE A 79 10.60 3.62 14.59
CA ILE A 79 10.69 3.71 13.13
C ILE A 79 9.48 4.48 12.58
N LEU A 80 9.71 5.34 11.59
CA LEU A 80 8.66 6.11 10.94
C LEU A 80 7.79 5.20 10.07
N ARG A 81 6.59 4.86 10.54
CA ARG A 81 5.55 4.24 9.70
C ARG A 81 4.74 5.31 8.99
N ILE A 82 4.60 5.18 7.67
CA ILE A 82 3.82 6.07 6.83
C ILE A 82 2.66 5.26 6.26
N ASP A 83 1.47 5.46 6.81
CA ASP A 83 0.25 4.79 6.35
C ASP A 83 -0.67 5.82 5.68
N PRO A 84 -0.89 5.72 4.35
CA PRO A 84 -1.84 6.58 3.64
C PRO A 84 -3.26 6.54 4.24
N ASP A 85 -3.69 5.41 4.80
CA ASP A 85 -5.02 5.24 5.38
C ASP A 85 -5.16 6.07 6.67
N GLU A 86 -4.14 6.09 7.53
CA GLU A 86 -4.11 6.95 8.72
C GLU A 86 -4.12 8.45 8.39
N LEU A 87 -3.48 8.84 7.29
CA LEU A 87 -3.42 10.25 6.86
C LEU A 87 -4.77 10.79 6.39
N ARG A 88 -5.77 9.93 6.14
CA ARG A 88 -7.12 10.38 5.81
C ARG A 88 -7.81 11.08 6.97
N ASN A 89 -7.40 10.78 8.20
CA ASN A 89 -7.91 11.42 9.41
C ASN A 89 -7.45 12.89 9.55
N GLU A 90 -6.56 13.38 8.69
CA GLU A 90 -6.20 14.80 8.62
C GLU A 90 -7.29 15.65 7.93
N PHE A 91 -8.23 15.03 7.21
CA PHE A 91 -9.28 15.72 6.47
C PHE A 91 -10.61 15.67 7.22
N SER A 92 -11.19 16.83 7.51
CA SER A 92 -12.41 16.93 8.32
C SER A 92 -13.66 16.30 7.67
N GLU A 93 -13.73 16.28 6.34
CA GLU A 93 -14.86 15.69 5.59
C GLU A 93 -14.71 14.17 5.38
N TYR A 94 -13.64 13.53 5.89
CA TYR A 94 -13.44 12.09 5.74
C TYR A 94 -14.38 11.30 6.68
N SER A 95 -15.10 10.32 6.11
CA SER A 95 -16.07 9.49 6.84
C SER A 95 -15.87 7.98 6.66
N GLY A 96 -14.72 7.55 6.11
CA GLY A 96 -14.48 6.16 5.74
C GLY A 96 -15.11 5.79 4.40
N ALA A 97 -16.43 5.91 4.29
CA ALA A 97 -17.19 5.59 3.08
C ALA A 97 -16.68 6.36 1.87
N ASN A 98 -16.39 7.66 2.01
CA ASN A 98 -15.94 8.53 0.92
C ASN A 98 -14.41 8.52 0.69
N SER A 99 -13.70 7.47 1.13
CA SER A 99 -12.22 7.39 1.09
C SER A 99 -11.58 7.69 -0.27
N TRP A 100 -12.27 7.40 -1.37
CA TRP A 100 -11.76 7.64 -2.73
C TRP A 100 -11.60 9.13 -3.07
N LEU A 101 -12.37 10.01 -2.42
CA LEU A 101 -12.31 11.46 -2.63
C LEU A 101 -11.01 12.08 -2.11
N PHE A 102 -10.35 11.43 -1.16
CA PHE A 102 -9.16 11.98 -0.48
C PHE A 102 -7.84 11.49 -1.08
N GLN A 103 -7.87 10.61 -2.09
CA GLN A 103 -6.65 10.00 -2.64
C GLN A 103 -5.63 11.04 -3.13
N GLY A 104 -6.10 12.11 -3.78
CA GLY A 104 -5.23 13.20 -4.24
C GLY A 104 -4.59 13.96 -3.09
N GLY A 105 -5.36 14.30 -2.05
CA GLY A 105 -4.87 14.97 -0.85
C GLY A 105 -3.85 14.10 -0.08
N VAL A 106 -4.18 12.84 0.15
CA VAL A 106 -3.30 11.87 0.83
C VAL A 106 -1.99 11.69 0.08
N SER A 107 -2.03 11.57 -1.25
CA SER A 107 -0.80 11.43 -2.06
C SER A 107 0.15 12.60 -1.85
N ILE A 108 -0.37 13.84 -1.75
CA ILE A 108 0.43 15.03 -1.47
C ILE A 108 1.06 14.99 -0.08
N LEU A 109 0.33 14.49 0.93
CA LEU A 109 0.84 14.36 2.30
C LEU A 109 1.92 13.28 2.38
N VAL A 110 1.70 12.10 1.79
CA VAL A 110 2.65 10.99 1.74
C VAL A 110 3.96 11.44 1.08
N GLU A 111 3.88 12.04 -0.10
CA GLU A 111 5.06 12.55 -0.81
C GLU A 111 5.84 13.55 0.05
N LYS A 112 5.14 14.43 0.78
CA LYS A 112 5.83 15.41 1.62
C LYS A 112 6.48 14.77 2.86
N ILE A 113 5.88 13.75 3.44
CA ILE A 113 6.46 12.99 4.54
C ILE A 113 7.70 12.24 4.06
N LEU A 114 7.65 11.62 2.87
CA LEU A 114 8.80 10.97 2.24
C LEU A 114 9.94 11.96 1.97
N ASP A 115 9.65 13.16 1.44
CA ASP A 115 10.67 14.21 1.29
C ASP A 115 11.43 14.46 2.59
N PHE A 116 10.68 14.68 3.68
CA PHE A 116 11.27 14.96 4.98
C PHE A 116 12.06 13.76 5.52
N ALA A 117 11.51 12.54 5.44
CA ALA A 117 12.20 11.33 5.90
C ALA A 117 13.53 11.11 5.16
N LEU A 118 13.55 11.33 3.84
CA LEU A 118 14.74 11.22 3.02
C LEU A 118 15.77 12.32 3.35
N ASP A 119 15.35 13.58 3.45
CA ASP A 119 16.25 14.69 3.75
C ASP A 119 16.79 14.66 5.18
N GLN A 120 16.01 14.10 6.12
CA GLN A 120 16.39 13.96 7.52
C GLN A 120 17.11 12.65 7.83
N ARG A 121 17.33 11.79 6.82
CA ARG A 121 17.98 10.47 6.95
C ARG A 121 17.30 9.58 8.00
N GLN A 122 15.98 9.56 8.01
CA GLN A 122 15.19 8.69 8.90
C GLN A 122 14.81 7.41 8.17
N SER A 123 14.91 6.25 8.82
CA SER A 123 14.33 5.02 8.31
C SER A 123 12.81 5.10 8.28
N PHE A 124 12.19 4.48 7.28
CA PHE A 124 10.73 4.45 7.17
C PHE A 124 10.18 3.13 6.65
N VAL A 125 8.93 2.87 7.02
CA VAL A 125 8.08 1.82 6.44
C VAL A 125 6.87 2.50 5.77
N LEU A 126 6.76 2.41 4.44
CA LEU A 126 5.61 2.91 3.70
C LEU A 126 4.57 1.78 3.51
N ASP A 127 3.44 1.90 4.19
CA ASP A 127 2.35 0.92 4.17
C ASP A 127 1.39 1.14 2.99
N GLY A 128 1.92 0.97 1.78
CA GLY A 128 1.16 1.09 0.53
C GLY A 128 0.77 -0.26 -0.06
N THR A 129 -0.10 -0.25 -1.09
CA THR A 129 -0.34 -1.44 -1.92
C THR A 129 0.77 -1.69 -2.94
N PHE A 130 1.54 -0.63 -3.27
CA PHE A 130 2.65 -0.68 -4.21
C PHE A 130 2.24 -1.17 -5.62
N SER A 131 1.06 -0.73 -6.07
CA SER A 131 0.37 -1.22 -7.28
C SER A 131 0.44 -0.26 -8.47
N ASN A 132 1.16 0.86 -8.37
CA ASN A 132 1.38 1.79 -9.48
C ASN A 132 2.88 1.86 -9.76
N ILE A 133 3.30 1.40 -10.94
CA ILE A 133 4.71 1.25 -11.30
C ILE A 133 5.46 2.60 -11.29
N ASP A 134 4.86 3.68 -11.80
CA ASP A 134 5.55 4.96 -11.90
C ASP A 134 5.80 5.59 -10.52
N VAL A 135 4.81 5.49 -9.62
CA VAL A 135 4.95 5.95 -8.24
C VAL A 135 5.95 5.09 -7.47
N ALA A 136 5.85 3.76 -7.62
CA ALA A 136 6.74 2.81 -6.97
C ALA A 136 8.20 3.01 -7.40
N ARG A 137 8.45 3.07 -8.72
CA ARG A 137 9.75 3.35 -9.32
C ARG A 137 10.33 4.65 -8.80
N ARG A 138 9.55 5.75 -8.87
CA ARG A 138 10.00 7.06 -8.38
C ARG A 138 10.44 7.01 -6.91
N ASN A 139 9.68 6.32 -6.05
CA ASN A 139 10.01 6.25 -4.62
C ASN A 139 11.23 5.37 -4.33
N VAL A 140 11.40 4.28 -5.08
CA VAL A 140 12.60 3.43 -5.03
C VAL A 140 13.82 4.23 -5.51
N GLU A 141 13.77 4.86 -6.69
CA GLU A 141 14.88 5.63 -7.23
C GLU A 141 15.34 6.75 -6.28
N ARG A 142 14.39 7.47 -5.68
CA ARG A 142 14.71 8.54 -4.74
C ARG A 142 15.43 8.02 -3.50
N SER A 143 15.09 6.81 -3.06
CA SER A 143 15.74 6.16 -1.92
C SER A 143 17.14 5.69 -2.29
N LEU A 144 17.30 5.04 -3.44
CA LEU A 144 18.59 4.59 -3.98
C LEU A 144 19.56 5.76 -4.22
N LYS A 145 19.09 6.85 -4.83
CA LYS A 145 19.88 8.09 -5.06
C LYS A 145 20.39 8.73 -3.76
N LYS A 146 19.78 8.41 -2.61
CA LYS A 146 20.21 8.86 -1.28
C LYS A 146 21.09 7.83 -0.56
N GLY A 147 21.52 6.76 -1.25
CA GLY A 147 22.42 5.73 -0.71
C GLY A 147 21.78 4.85 0.36
N ARG A 148 20.46 4.65 0.29
CA ARG A 148 19.68 3.94 1.30
C ARG A 148 19.59 2.46 0.96
N PHE A 149 19.52 1.60 1.98
CA PHE A 149 19.09 0.23 1.77
C PHE A 149 17.60 0.21 1.44
N VAL A 150 17.24 -0.35 0.28
CA VAL A 150 15.85 -0.41 -0.19
C VAL A 150 15.34 -1.84 -0.09
N GLN A 151 14.33 -2.03 0.74
CA GLN A 151 13.62 -3.27 0.95
C GLN A 151 12.17 -3.13 0.49
N ILE A 152 11.69 -4.11 -0.26
CA ILE A 152 10.27 -4.33 -0.50
C ILE A 152 9.86 -5.55 0.33
N LEU A 153 8.82 -5.39 1.14
CA LEU A 153 8.20 -6.50 1.87
C LEU A 153 6.84 -6.80 1.24
N TYR A 154 6.80 -7.84 0.41
CA TYR A 154 5.57 -8.29 -0.24
C TYR A 154 4.81 -9.22 0.68
N VAL A 155 3.59 -8.82 1.05
CA VAL A 155 2.69 -9.61 1.90
C VAL A 155 1.66 -10.30 1.01
N TYR A 156 1.64 -11.62 1.07
CA TYR A 156 0.70 -12.45 0.35
C TYR A 156 -0.35 -13.05 1.28
N GLN A 157 -1.60 -13.03 0.81
CA GLN A 157 -2.72 -13.76 1.34
C GLN A 157 -3.51 -14.34 0.16
N ASN A 158 -4.11 -15.52 0.36
CA ASN A 158 -5.06 -16.08 -0.58
C ASN A 158 -6.14 -15.02 -0.91
N PRO A 159 -6.47 -14.82 -2.21
CA PRO A 159 -7.31 -13.70 -2.62
C PRO A 159 -8.75 -13.79 -2.10
N GLU A 160 -9.32 -14.98 -1.90
CA GLU A 160 -10.64 -15.15 -1.30
C GLU A 160 -10.66 -14.70 0.17
N LEU A 161 -9.66 -15.13 0.94
CA LEU A 161 -9.49 -14.69 2.33
C LEU A 161 -9.24 -13.18 2.43
N ALA A 162 -8.35 -12.66 1.58
CA ALA A 162 -8.05 -11.23 1.51
C ALA A 162 -9.32 -10.42 1.20
N TRP A 163 -10.15 -10.90 0.27
CA TRP A 163 -11.44 -10.29 -0.04
C TRP A 163 -12.43 -10.38 1.15
N GLY A 164 -12.44 -11.50 1.85
CA GLY A 164 -13.18 -11.65 3.12
C GLY A 164 -12.81 -10.58 4.14
N PHE A 165 -11.51 -10.33 4.36
CA PHE A 165 -11.03 -9.27 5.24
C PHE A 165 -11.40 -7.86 4.76
N VAL A 166 -11.37 -7.62 3.43
CA VAL A 166 -11.82 -6.35 2.86
C VAL A 166 -13.30 -6.09 3.17
N LYS A 167 -14.16 -7.10 2.99
CA LYS A 167 -15.60 -7.02 3.32
C LYS A 167 -15.84 -6.78 4.81
N ALA A 168 -15.15 -7.53 5.67
CA ALA A 168 -15.27 -7.36 7.12
C ALA A 168 -14.84 -5.95 7.57
N ARG A 169 -13.79 -5.38 6.96
CA ARG A 169 -13.37 -4.00 7.23
C ARG A 169 -14.36 -2.98 6.71
N GLU A 170 -14.96 -3.21 5.55
CA GLU A 170 -16.02 -2.33 5.03
C GLU A 170 -17.22 -2.28 6.00
N GLU A 171 -17.59 -3.41 6.59
CA GLU A 171 -18.66 -3.47 7.61
C GLU A 171 -18.28 -2.75 8.91
N ALA A 172 -17.04 -2.90 9.37
CA ALA A 172 -16.57 -2.29 10.62
C ALA A 172 -16.24 -0.79 10.50
N GLU A 173 -15.68 -0.34 9.38
CA GLU A 173 -15.09 0.99 9.21
C GLU A 173 -15.76 1.83 8.09
N GLY A 174 -16.73 1.25 7.37
CA GLY A 174 -17.41 1.89 6.24
C GLY A 174 -16.55 2.05 4.99
N ARG A 175 -15.27 1.63 5.00
CA ARG A 175 -14.36 1.82 3.86
C ARG A 175 -14.63 0.82 2.74
N ARG A 176 -15.42 1.26 1.76
CA ARG A 176 -15.74 0.47 0.58
C ARG A 176 -14.58 0.36 -0.40
N ILE A 177 -14.22 -0.87 -0.76
CA ILE A 177 -13.32 -1.18 -1.88
C ILE A 177 -14.12 -1.96 -2.91
N ARG A 178 -14.09 -1.49 -4.16
CA ARG A 178 -14.74 -2.22 -5.26
C ARG A 178 -13.96 -3.49 -5.60
N LYS A 179 -14.69 -4.54 -5.98
CA LYS A 179 -14.12 -5.83 -6.37
C LYS A 179 -13.12 -5.67 -7.50
N GLU A 180 -13.45 -4.88 -8.52
CA GLU A 180 -12.59 -4.64 -9.67
C GLU A 180 -11.26 -4.02 -9.23
N HIS A 181 -11.31 -3.03 -8.34
CA HIS A 181 -10.11 -2.41 -7.76
C HIS A 181 -9.29 -3.37 -6.89
N PHE A 182 -9.94 -4.28 -6.17
CA PHE A 182 -9.24 -5.33 -5.43
C PHE A 182 -8.47 -6.25 -6.38
N ILE A 183 -9.13 -6.76 -7.43
CA ILE A 183 -8.53 -7.65 -8.42
C ILE A 183 -7.39 -6.95 -9.15
N ASP A 184 -7.59 -5.69 -9.56
CA ASP A 184 -6.54 -4.85 -10.17
C ASP A 184 -5.31 -4.76 -9.28
N GLN A 185 -5.51 -4.43 -8.00
CA GLN A 185 -4.41 -4.24 -7.06
C GLN A 185 -3.72 -5.56 -6.68
N TYR A 186 -4.46 -6.68 -6.68
CA TYR A 186 -3.89 -8.00 -6.42
C TYR A 186 -2.82 -8.37 -7.44
N PHE A 187 -3.14 -8.27 -8.74
CA PHE A 187 -2.17 -8.55 -9.80
C PHE A 187 -1.09 -7.46 -9.89
N ALA A 188 -1.50 -6.19 -9.90
CA ALA A 188 -0.57 -5.08 -10.10
C ALA A 188 0.51 -4.99 -9.02
N ALA A 189 0.20 -5.30 -7.76
CA ALA A 189 1.22 -5.29 -6.71
C ALA A 189 2.33 -6.30 -6.98
N ARG A 190 2.01 -7.51 -7.45
CA ARG A 190 2.99 -8.54 -7.78
C ARG A 190 3.82 -8.13 -9.00
N ASP A 191 3.15 -7.65 -10.05
CA ASP A 191 3.80 -7.27 -11.30
C ASP A 191 4.79 -6.11 -11.08
N VAL A 192 4.40 -5.11 -10.28
CA VAL A 192 5.28 -3.99 -9.90
C VAL A 192 6.51 -4.47 -9.14
N VAL A 193 6.36 -5.35 -8.14
CA VAL A 193 7.50 -5.84 -7.36
C VAL A 193 8.48 -6.63 -8.23
N ASN A 194 7.97 -7.53 -9.07
CA ASN A 194 8.81 -8.29 -10.01
C ASN A 194 9.52 -7.34 -11.00
N ALA A 195 8.82 -6.34 -11.53
CA ALA A 195 9.40 -5.37 -12.46
C ALA A 195 10.54 -4.59 -11.81
N LEU A 196 10.37 -4.08 -10.59
CA LEU A 196 11.42 -3.33 -9.89
C LEU A 196 12.59 -4.23 -9.48
N LYS A 197 12.33 -5.48 -9.08
CA LYS A 197 13.42 -6.44 -8.77
C LYS A 197 14.26 -6.74 -10.01
N LEU A 198 13.62 -6.89 -11.16
CA LEU A 198 14.31 -7.06 -12.45
C LEU A 198 15.07 -5.79 -12.85
N GLU A 199 14.47 -4.62 -12.66
CA GLU A 199 15.03 -3.32 -13.05
C GLU A 199 16.27 -2.93 -12.23
N TYR A 200 16.25 -3.17 -10.91
CA TYR A 200 17.31 -2.72 -9.99
C TYR A 200 18.19 -3.85 -9.43
N GLY A 201 17.86 -5.12 -9.69
CA GLY A 201 18.70 -6.26 -9.34
C GLY A 201 19.08 -6.31 -7.86
N GLY A 202 20.39 -6.23 -7.57
CA GLY A 202 20.94 -6.27 -6.20
C GLY A 202 20.67 -5.02 -5.37
N ASP A 203 20.32 -3.89 -5.99
CA ASP A 203 20.09 -2.63 -5.28
C ASP A 203 18.74 -2.61 -4.55
N VAL A 204 17.79 -3.45 -4.97
CA VAL A 204 16.47 -3.61 -4.36
C VAL A 204 16.31 -5.03 -3.80
N HIS A 205 16.06 -5.10 -2.51
CA HIS A 205 15.82 -6.36 -1.80
C HIS A 205 14.32 -6.62 -1.73
N VAL A 206 13.93 -7.87 -1.90
CA VAL A 206 12.52 -8.28 -1.85
C VAL A 206 12.39 -9.46 -0.91
N ASP A 207 11.52 -9.32 0.07
CA ASP A 207 11.15 -10.39 0.98
C ASP A 207 9.67 -10.69 0.81
N LEU A 208 9.31 -11.95 1.02
CA LEU A 208 7.94 -12.43 0.92
C LEU A 208 7.46 -12.91 2.29
N LEU A 209 6.34 -12.35 2.72
CA LEU A 209 5.59 -12.81 3.89
C LEU A 209 4.31 -13.52 3.42
N LEU A 210 4.28 -14.84 3.52
CA LEU A 210 3.12 -15.69 3.23
C LEU A 210 2.32 -15.90 4.52
N LYS A 211 1.04 -15.52 4.51
CA LYS A 211 0.11 -15.83 5.62
C LYS A 211 -0.61 -17.14 5.31
N HIS A 212 -0.58 -18.09 6.24
CA HIS A 212 -1.26 -19.37 6.06
C HIS A 212 -2.79 -19.21 6.22
N ILE A 213 -3.55 -20.04 5.49
CA ILE A 213 -5.02 -20.09 5.47
C ILE A 213 -5.58 -20.58 6.83
N ASP A 214 -4.83 -21.43 7.52
CA ASP A 214 -5.24 -22.11 8.76
C ASP A 214 -4.79 -21.39 10.06
N ASN A 215 -4.33 -20.14 9.96
CA ASN A 215 -3.73 -19.39 11.08
C ASN A 215 -2.54 -20.07 11.78
N SER A 216 -1.96 -21.14 11.21
CA SER A 216 -0.88 -21.93 11.84
C SER A 216 0.48 -21.23 11.88
N GLY A 217 0.64 -20.09 11.20
CA GLY A 217 1.88 -19.30 11.23
C GLY A 217 2.02 -18.33 10.07
N ARG A 218 3.17 -17.65 10.02
CA ARG A 218 3.62 -16.83 8.89
C ARG A 218 4.88 -17.48 8.31
N LEU A 219 4.91 -17.74 7.01
CA LEU A 219 6.12 -18.18 6.33
C LEU A 219 6.83 -16.95 5.76
N TYR A 220 8.06 -16.72 6.21
CA TYR A 220 8.92 -15.65 5.72
C TYR A 220 9.98 -16.22 4.78
N LYS A 221 10.16 -15.59 3.62
CA LYS A 221 11.22 -15.90 2.66
C LYS A 221 12.00 -14.63 2.37
N ALA A 222 13.28 -14.64 2.73
CA ALA A 222 14.20 -13.54 2.44
C ALA A 222 14.76 -13.62 1.02
N GLY A 223 15.06 -12.48 0.42
CA GLY A 223 15.88 -12.40 -0.81
C GLY A 223 15.25 -13.08 -2.03
N VAL A 224 13.96 -12.84 -2.26
CA VAL A 224 13.21 -13.42 -3.38
C VAL A 224 13.54 -12.68 -4.69
N ASP A 225 13.94 -13.42 -5.72
CA ASP A 225 14.14 -12.86 -7.06
C ASP A 225 12.84 -12.74 -7.86
N LYS A 226 11.92 -13.70 -7.68
CA LYS A 226 10.60 -13.70 -8.34
C LYS A 226 9.53 -14.24 -7.41
N ILE A 227 8.53 -13.40 -7.14
CA ILE A 227 7.45 -13.72 -6.19
C ILE A 227 6.64 -14.95 -6.65
N ASP A 228 6.44 -15.12 -7.96
CA ASP A 228 5.63 -16.20 -8.54
C ASP A 228 6.14 -17.62 -8.25
N TYR A 229 7.41 -17.79 -7.89
CA TYR A 229 7.98 -19.10 -7.54
C TYR A 229 7.63 -19.55 -6.12
N HIS A 230 6.95 -18.69 -5.36
CA HIS A 230 6.69 -18.91 -3.95
C HIS A 230 5.22 -18.76 -3.56
N ILE A 231 4.37 -18.32 -4.50
CA ILE A 231 2.92 -18.27 -4.31
C ILE A 231 2.33 -19.61 -4.77
N PRO A 232 1.56 -20.30 -3.91
CA PRO A 232 1.02 -21.63 -4.21
C PRO A 232 -0.05 -21.62 -5.32
N GLU A 233 -0.85 -20.56 -5.42
CA GLU A 233 -1.99 -20.47 -6.33
C GLU A 233 -1.72 -19.57 -7.55
N ARG A 234 -2.15 -20.04 -8.72
CA ARG A 234 -2.08 -19.29 -9.99
C ARG A 234 -3.48 -18.90 -10.44
N HIS A 235 -4.07 -17.95 -9.75
CA HIS A 235 -5.31 -17.31 -10.19
C HIS A 235 -5.05 -16.44 -11.41
N THR A 236 -5.89 -16.56 -12.43
CA THR A 236 -6.03 -15.54 -13.47
C THR A 236 -7.03 -14.47 -13.04
N ARG A 237 -7.05 -13.34 -13.75
CA ARG A 237 -8.06 -12.31 -13.51
C ARG A 237 -9.48 -12.86 -13.70
N ALA A 238 -9.70 -13.68 -14.72
CA ALA A 238 -11.00 -14.27 -15.01
C ALA A 238 -11.45 -15.21 -13.88
N ASP A 239 -10.52 -15.99 -13.30
CA ASP A 239 -10.82 -16.88 -12.17
C ASP A 239 -11.33 -16.07 -10.96
N LEU A 240 -10.60 -15.02 -10.56
CA LEU A 240 -11.03 -14.18 -9.44
C LEU A 240 -12.32 -13.40 -9.71
N GLU A 241 -12.55 -12.96 -10.95
CA GLU A 241 -13.79 -12.28 -11.30
C GLU A 241 -15.01 -13.21 -11.14
N ALA A 242 -14.85 -14.49 -11.48
CA ALA A 242 -15.86 -15.54 -11.33
C ALA A 242 -16.04 -15.96 -9.87
N GLU A 243 -14.96 -16.32 -9.16
CA GLU A 243 -14.97 -16.78 -7.77
C GLU A 243 -15.53 -15.71 -6.82
N LEU A 244 -15.07 -14.46 -6.96
CA LEU A 244 -15.55 -13.34 -6.15
C LEU A 244 -16.88 -12.74 -6.67
N GLY A 245 -17.38 -13.24 -7.80
CA GLY A 245 -18.65 -12.84 -8.44
C GLY A 245 -19.84 -13.71 -8.08
N LEU A 246 -19.62 -14.91 -7.56
CA LEU A 246 -20.69 -15.76 -7.05
C LEU A 246 -21.17 -15.20 -5.70
N PRO A 247 -22.49 -14.99 -5.49
CA PRO A 247 -22.99 -14.71 -4.15
C PRO A 247 -22.63 -15.91 -3.26
N SER A 248 -21.93 -15.64 -2.16
CA SER A 248 -21.67 -16.61 -1.10
C SER A 248 -23.02 -17.19 -0.62
N GLY A 249 -23.40 -18.34 -1.14
CA GLY A 249 -24.70 -18.95 -0.87
C GLY A 249 -25.11 -20.01 -1.89
N ALA A 250 -24.31 -21.07 -2.03
CA ALA A 250 -24.76 -22.35 -2.62
C ALA A 250 -23.80 -23.50 -2.27
N HIS A 251 -23.48 -23.68 -0.98
CA HIS A 251 -22.99 -24.96 -0.49
C HIS A 251 -23.67 -25.28 0.84
N SER A 252 -24.85 -25.88 0.73
CA SER A 252 -25.44 -26.88 1.62
C SER A 252 -26.65 -27.47 0.89
#